data_AF-A0A947HMG6-F1
#
_entry.id   AF-A0A947HMG6-F1
#
_cell.length_a   1.000
_cell.length_b   1.000
_cell.length_c   1.000
_cell.angle_alpha   90.00
_cell.angle_beta   90.00
_cell.angle_gamma   90.00
#
_symmetry.space_group_name_H-M   'P 1'
#
loop_
_entity.id
_entity.type
_entity.pdbx_description
1 polymer ?
#
loop_
_entity_poly.entity_id
_entity_poly.type
_entity_poly.pdbx_seq_one_letter_code
_entity_poly.pdbx_strand_id
1 'polypeptide(L)'
;PRPITSWREHRARYAFPLSDEWTAWVNAAGKGMDQATFAAWLEDRILDVVDPIGVSAVTRELAEQLRVTMAGESKLLDLSRGLAVKVEENIASVVTLDTGEITMQWKTEHRDELGEKMRVPNGFAIAIPVFIGGPLVEVLVRLRFKARDGKVTWRVEPVRLRKALEESVKLAVASCLAHNPTLTVIEGVAPPVAEPNPKVAA
;
A
#
# COMPACT_ATOMS: atom_id res chain seq x y z
N PRO A 1 52.63 -3.90 -10.31
CA PRO A 1 51.89 -4.39 -9.12
C PRO A 1 50.84 -3.37 -8.67
N ARG A 2 49.56 -3.65 -8.90
CA ARG A 2 48.46 -2.78 -8.42
C ARG A 2 48.23 -3.02 -6.92
N PRO A 3 47.86 -1.99 -6.14
CA PRO A 3 47.52 -2.17 -4.74
C PRO A 3 46.21 -2.97 -4.66
N ILE A 4 46.32 -4.21 -4.20
CA ILE A 4 45.24 -4.87 -3.47
C ILE A 4 44.80 -3.90 -2.37
N THR A 5 43.49 -3.63 -2.27
CA THR A 5 42.90 -2.77 -1.23
C THR A 5 43.57 -3.00 0.12
N SER A 6 43.99 -1.91 0.76
CA SER A 6 44.74 -1.93 2.01
C SER A 6 43.86 -2.41 3.17
N TRP A 7 44.50 -2.83 4.26
CA TRP A 7 43.84 -3.11 5.53
C TRP A 7 42.95 -1.93 5.95
N ARG A 8 41.67 -2.20 6.28
CA ARG A 8 40.59 -1.21 6.58
C ARG A 8 39.97 -0.47 5.39
N GLU A 9 40.25 -0.85 4.13
CA GLU A 9 39.59 -0.25 2.95
C GLU A 9 38.35 -1.02 2.45
N HIS A 10 38.10 -2.23 2.97
CA HIS A 10 36.90 -2.99 2.61
C HIS A 10 35.64 -2.31 3.13
N ARG A 11 34.75 -1.94 2.20
CA ARG A 11 33.43 -1.39 2.50
C ARG A 11 32.35 -2.32 1.97
N ALA A 12 31.49 -2.79 2.84
CA ALA A 12 30.25 -3.46 2.44
C ALA A 12 29.13 -2.42 2.36
N ARG A 13 28.36 -2.43 1.27
CA ARG A 13 27.13 -1.66 1.13
C ARG A 13 25.96 -2.62 1.18
N TYR A 14 25.06 -2.40 2.12
CA TYR A 14 23.78 -3.10 2.18
C TYR A 14 22.67 -2.07 2.07
N ALA A 15 22.09 -1.94 0.88
CA ALA A 15 20.91 -1.12 0.66
C ALA A 15 19.72 -1.98 1.04
N PHE A 16 19.26 -1.90 2.30
CA PHE A 16 18.12 -2.64 2.82
C PHE A 16 17.01 -2.74 1.76
N PRO A 17 16.78 -3.92 1.16
CA PRO A 17 15.83 -4.02 0.07
C PRO A 17 14.43 -3.83 0.64
N LEU A 18 13.65 -2.96 -0.02
CA LEU A 18 12.24 -2.77 0.31
C LEU A 18 11.48 -4.05 -0.01
N SER A 19 10.46 -4.33 0.79
CA SER A 19 9.56 -5.46 0.54
C SER A 19 8.67 -5.21 -0.68
N ASP A 20 8.15 -6.30 -1.24
CA ASP A 20 7.23 -6.24 -2.38
C ASP A 20 5.89 -5.62 -1.98
N GLU A 21 5.44 -5.90 -0.76
CA GLU A 21 4.26 -5.31 -0.12
C GLU A 21 4.41 -3.81 0.00
N TRP A 22 5.47 -3.34 0.65
CA TRP A 22 5.73 -1.91 0.83
C TRP A 22 5.77 -1.17 -0.51
N THR A 23 6.49 -1.74 -1.47
CA THR A 23 6.63 -1.16 -2.81
C THR A 23 5.28 -1.08 -3.52
N ALA A 24 4.43 -2.11 -3.42
CA ALA A 24 3.09 -2.10 -4.01
C ALA A 24 2.18 -1.04 -3.40
N TRP A 25 2.13 -0.95 -2.07
CA TRP A 25 1.29 0.05 -1.37
C TRP A 25 1.75 1.48 -1.64
N VAL A 26 3.06 1.73 -1.67
CA VAL A 26 3.62 3.04 -2.05
C VAL A 26 3.31 3.37 -3.51
N ASN A 27 3.40 2.39 -4.41
CA ASN A 27 3.10 2.59 -5.82
C ASN A 27 1.61 2.84 -6.08
N ALA A 28 0.71 2.24 -5.31
CA ALA A 28 -0.72 2.46 -5.43
C ALA A 28 -1.19 3.76 -4.75
N ALA A 29 -0.41 4.29 -3.81
CA ALA A 29 -0.77 5.47 -3.02
C ALA A 29 -1.14 6.67 -3.90
N GLY A 30 -2.38 7.15 -3.78
CA GLY A 30 -2.89 8.32 -4.47
C GLY A 30 -3.19 8.11 -5.97
N LYS A 31 -2.85 6.95 -6.55
CA LYS A 31 -3.18 6.64 -7.94
C LYS A 31 -4.64 6.25 -8.06
N GLY A 32 -5.30 6.79 -9.09
CA GLY A 32 -6.66 6.43 -9.44
C GLY A 32 -6.67 5.08 -10.13
N MET A 33 -7.42 4.13 -9.59
CA MET A 33 -7.70 2.83 -10.19
C MET A 33 -9.16 2.80 -10.62
N ASP A 34 -9.46 2.19 -11.76
CA ASP A 34 -10.84 1.85 -12.09
C ASP A 34 -11.34 0.72 -11.17
N GLN A 35 -12.62 0.41 -11.28
CA GLN A 35 -13.28 -0.56 -10.41
C GLN A 35 -12.71 -1.97 -10.55
N ALA A 36 -12.46 -2.43 -11.77
CA ALA A 36 -11.95 -3.78 -12.04
C ALA A 36 -10.52 -3.94 -11.53
N THR A 37 -9.66 -2.95 -11.84
CA THR A 37 -8.27 -2.90 -11.39
C THR A 37 -8.19 -2.85 -9.88
N PHE A 38 -9.06 -2.06 -9.23
CA PHE A 38 -9.07 -1.96 -7.77
C PHE A 38 -9.50 -3.26 -7.11
N ALA A 39 -10.54 -3.94 -7.63
CA ALA A 39 -10.99 -5.23 -7.08
C ALA A 39 -9.87 -6.28 -7.15
N ALA A 40 -9.29 -6.49 -8.34
CA ALA A 40 -8.18 -7.43 -8.53
C ALA A 40 -6.99 -7.10 -7.63
N TRP A 41 -6.59 -5.82 -7.57
CA TRP A 41 -5.47 -5.39 -6.73
C TRP A 41 -5.74 -5.57 -5.23
N LEU A 42 -6.97 -5.34 -4.77
CA LEU A 42 -7.35 -5.54 -3.37
C LEU A 42 -7.37 -7.03 -3.00
N GLU A 43 -7.84 -7.90 -3.89
CA GLU A 43 -7.80 -9.36 -3.71
C GLU A 43 -6.38 -9.89 -3.59
N ASP A 44 -5.47 -9.46 -4.47
CA ASP A 44 -4.06 -9.84 -4.41
C ASP A 44 -3.37 -9.41 -3.10
N ARG A 45 -3.91 -8.38 -2.44
CA ARG A 45 -3.34 -7.74 -1.24
C ARG A 45 -4.19 -7.90 0.00
N ILE A 46 -5.19 -8.79 -0.04
CA ILE A 46 -6.13 -8.95 1.08
C ILE A 46 -5.42 -9.49 2.33
N LEU A 47 -4.36 -10.29 2.16
CA LEU A 47 -3.54 -10.84 3.25
C LEU A 47 -2.76 -9.76 4.02
N ASP A 48 -2.56 -8.58 3.43
CA ASP A 48 -1.89 -7.47 4.11
C ASP A 48 -2.83 -6.77 5.11
N VAL A 49 -4.15 -6.98 4.99
CA VAL A 49 -5.18 -6.33 5.80
C VAL A 49 -5.28 -6.97 7.18
N VAL A 50 -5.40 -6.14 8.20
CA VAL A 50 -5.55 -6.58 9.59
C VAL A 50 -6.92 -6.20 10.13
N ASP A 51 -7.48 -7.09 10.95
CA ASP A 51 -8.75 -6.83 11.64
C ASP A 51 -8.65 -5.60 12.58
N PRO A 52 -9.62 -4.67 12.53
CA PRO A 52 -9.69 -3.49 13.40
C PRO A 52 -9.50 -3.75 14.90
N ILE A 53 -9.86 -4.95 15.39
CA ILE A 53 -9.74 -5.33 16.80
C ILE A 53 -8.27 -5.53 17.18
N GLY A 54 -7.46 -6.11 16.28
CA GLY A 54 -6.05 -6.46 16.51
C GLY A 54 -5.07 -5.31 16.34
N VAL A 55 -5.53 -4.14 15.87
CA VAL A 55 -4.66 -3.00 15.56
C VAL A 55 -4.19 -2.28 16.84
N SER A 56 -2.95 -1.79 16.82
CA SER A 56 -2.38 -1.00 17.92
C SER A 56 -3.18 0.26 18.28
N ALA A 57 -3.02 0.71 19.53
CA ALA A 57 -3.69 1.90 20.04
C ALA A 57 -3.38 3.17 19.23
N VAL A 58 -2.14 3.30 18.72
CA VAL A 58 -1.71 4.46 17.92
C VAL A 58 -2.49 4.53 16.60
N THR A 59 -2.65 3.41 15.91
CA THR A 59 -3.40 3.36 14.65
C THR A 59 -4.89 3.58 14.89
N ARG A 60 -5.44 3.06 16.00
CA ARG A 60 -6.84 3.30 16.40
C ARG A 60 -7.13 4.76 16.68
N GLU A 61 -6.28 5.43 17.46
CA GLU A 61 -6.38 6.86 17.72
C GLU A 61 -6.29 7.68 16.41
N LEU A 62 -5.38 7.30 15.51
CA LEU A 62 -5.26 7.94 14.21
C LEU A 62 -6.52 7.76 13.34
N ALA A 63 -7.14 6.57 13.40
CA ALA A 63 -8.40 6.31 12.71
C ALA A 63 -9.53 7.20 13.26
N GLU A 64 -9.62 7.36 14.57
CA GLU A 64 -10.59 8.26 15.23
C GLU A 64 -10.37 9.72 14.82
N GLN A 65 -9.12 10.22 14.89
CA GLN A 65 -8.75 11.58 14.49
C GLN A 65 -9.12 11.87 13.03
N LEU A 66 -8.95 10.90 12.14
CA LEU A 66 -9.25 11.01 10.71
C LEU A 66 -10.69 10.60 10.36
N ARG A 67 -11.51 10.24 11.36
CA ARG A 67 -12.90 9.76 11.21
C ARG A 67 -13.02 8.57 10.24
N VAL A 68 -12.06 7.65 10.31
CA VAL A 68 -11.99 6.43 9.51
C VAL A 68 -12.65 5.29 10.29
N THR A 69 -13.69 4.71 9.72
CA THR A 69 -14.28 3.45 10.14
C THR A 69 -13.50 2.31 9.47
N MET A 70 -12.60 1.71 10.24
CA MET A 70 -11.78 0.60 9.77
C MET A 70 -12.66 -0.60 9.42
N ALA A 71 -12.57 -1.07 8.19
CA ALA A 71 -13.11 -2.38 7.80
C ALA A 71 -12.07 -3.47 8.03
N GLY A 72 -12.54 -4.63 8.47
CA GLY A 72 -11.75 -5.86 8.48
C GLY A 72 -11.74 -6.55 7.12
N GLU A 73 -10.93 -7.60 7.05
CA GLU A 73 -10.66 -8.39 5.85
C GLU A 73 -11.95 -8.87 5.15
N SER A 74 -12.85 -9.51 5.90
CA SER A 74 -14.07 -10.10 5.31
C SER A 74 -14.93 -9.06 4.59
N LYS A 75 -15.09 -7.87 5.19
CA LYS A 75 -15.88 -6.79 4.60
C LYS A 75 -15.22 -6.17 3.36
N LEU A 76 -13.89 -6.14 3.31
CA LEU A 76 -13.16 -5.70 2.13
C LEU A 76 -13.20 -6.73 1.01
N LEU A 77 -13.18 -8.02 1.34
CA LEU A 77 -13.34 -9.10 0.38
C LEU A 77 -14.75 -9.09 -0.22
N ASP A 78 -15.78 -8.89 0.61
CA ASP A 78 -17.16 -8.71 0.14
C ASP A 78 -17.29 -7.52 -0.81
N LEU A 79 -16.62 -6.40 -0.47
CA LEU A 79 -16.54 -5.23 -1.35
C LEU A 79 -15.86 -5.58 -2.68
N SER A 80 -14.72 -6.27 -2.66
CA SER A 80 -13.99 -6.66 -3.88
C SER A 80 -14.88 -7.48 -4.82
N ARG A 81 -15.51 -8.53 -4.29
CA ARG A 81 -16.40 -9.40 -5.07
C ARG A 81 -17.59 -8.62 -5.64
N GLY A 82 -18.26 -7.81 -4.82
CA GLY A 82 -19.39 -7.00 -5.28
C GLY A 82 -19.00 -5.91 -6.30
N LEU A 83 -17.74 -5.47 -6.29
CA LEU A 83 -17.21 -4.59 -7.33
C LEU A 83 -16.90 -5.34 -8.63
N ALA A 84 -16.40 -6.58 -8.56
CA ALA A 84 -16.11 -7.41 -9.72
C ALA A 84 -17.39 -7.76 -10.51
N VAL A 85 -18.46 -8.20 -9.83
CA VAL A 85 -19.70 -8.63 -10.53
C VAL A 85 -20.37 -7.48 -11.29
N LYS A 86 -20.40 -6.28 -10.71
CA LYS A 86 -20.95 -5.09 -11.40
C LYS A 86 -20.17 -4.67 -12.63
N VAL A 87 -18.90 -5.05 -12.73
CA VAL A 87 -18.11 -4.77 -13.94
C VAL A 87 -18.52 -5.74 -15.05
N GLU A 88 -18.75 -7.02 -14.77
CA GLU A 88 -19.27 -7.96 -15.75
C GLU A 88 -20.65 -7.54 -16.27
N GLU A 89 -21.54 -7.06 -15.39
CA GLU A 89 -22.86 -6.54 -15.79
C GLU A 89 -22.77 -5.23 -16.60
N ASN A 90 -21.85 -4.31 -16.28
CA ASN A 90 -21.63 -3.09 -17.08
C ASN A 90 -20.92 -3.37 -18.42
N ILE A 91 -20.14 -4.44 -18.53
CA ILE A 91 -19.54 -4.88 -19.80
C ILE A 91 -20.58 -5.60 -20.68
N ALA A 92 -21.57 -6.27 -20.09
CA ALA A 92 -22.66 -6.92 -20.81
C ALA A 92 -23.80 -5.98 -21.26
N SER A 93 -23.83 -4.71 -20.81
CA SER A 93 -24.97 -3.80 -21.01
C SER A 93 -24.70 -2.61 -21.95
N VAL A 94 -23.82 -2.76 -22.93
CA VAL A 94 -23.78 -1.87 -24.11
C VAL A 94 -24.46 -2.56 -25.29
N VAL A 95 -25.78 -2.40 -25.36
CA VAL A 95 -26.70 -2.29 -26.52
C VAL A 95 -28.08 -2.49 -25.90
N THR A 96 -28.93 -1.47 -25.81
CA THR A 96 -29.96 -1.26 -26.84
C THR A 96 -30.40 0.19 -26.79
N LEU A 97 -30.15 0.88 -27.90
CA LEU A 97 -30.70 2.18 -28.22
C LEU A 97 -32.09 1.96 -28.80
N ASP A 98 -33.11 1.92 -27.95
CA ASP A 98 -34.49 2.10 -28.40
C ASP A 98 -35.38 2.48 -27.22
N THR A 99 -36.19 3.51 -27.44
CA THR A 99 -37.17 4.15 -26.55
C THR A 99 -36.68 5.40 -25.82
N GLY A 100 -36.93 6.52 -26.49
CA GLY A 100 -36.61 7.88 -26.07
C GLY A 100 -37.58 8.45 -25.04
N GLU A 101 -37.36 8.13 -23.78
CA GLU A 101 -37.73 9.01 -22.66
C GLU A 101 -36.92 8.62 -21.41
N ILE A 102 -35.95 9.46 -21.02
CA ILE A 102 -35.25 9.30 -19.74
C ILE A 102 -35.30 10.63 -18.99
N THR A 103 -36.17 10.69 -18.00
CA THR A 103 -36.10 11.68 -16.91
C THR A 103 -34.91 11.32 -16.03
N MET A 104 -33.79 12.02 -16.21
CA MET A 104 -32.59 11.86 -15.42
C MET A 104 -32.76 12.46 -14.02
N GLN A 105 -33.25 11.66 -13.06
CA GLN A 105 -33.02 11.93 -11.64
C GLN A 105 -31.74 11.20 -11.20
N TRP A 106 -30.59 11.88 -11.26
CA TRP A 106 -29.34 11.38 -10.70
C TRP A 106 -29.43 11.32 -9.18
N LYS A 107 -29.78 10.14 -8.67
CA LYS A 107 -29.53 9.74 -7.29
C LYS A 107 -28.50 8.63 -7.35
N THR A 108 -27.24 8.99 -7.13
CA THR A 108 -26.12 8.04 -7.06
C THR A 108 -26.26 7.18 -5.80
N GLU A 109 -27.17 6.21 -5.84
CA GLU A 109 -27.39 5.21 -4.80
C GLU A 109 -26.73 3.90 -5.26
N HIS A 110 -25.52 3.63 -4.75
CA HIS A 110 -24.83 2.36 -4.97
C HIS A 110 -25.59 1.23 -4.25
N ARG A 111 -26.33 0.42 -5.02
CA ARG A 111 -27.07 -0.76 -4.53
C ARG A 111 -26.27 -2.03 -4.78
N ASP A 112 -26.27 -2.95 -3.84
CA ASP A 112 -25.73 -4.32 -3.94
C ASP A 112 -26.62 -5.20 -4.84
N GLU A 113 -26.21 -6.44 -5.17
CA GLU A 113 -26.98 -7.42 -5.98
C GLU A 113 -28.42 -7.64 -5.48
N LEU A 114 -28.69 -7.37 -4.19
CA LEU A 114 -29.99 -7.48 -3.54
C LEU A 114 -30.76 -6.15 -3.42
N GLY A 115 -30.27 -5.06 -4.00
CA GLY A 115 -30.92 -3.74 -3.92
C GLY A 115 -30.64 -2.96 -2.61
N GLU A 116 -29.85 -3.52 -1.70
CA GLU A 116 -29.44 -2.91 -0.42
C GLU A 116 -28.31 -1.88 -0.61
N LYS A 117 -28.26 -0.82 0.21
CA LYS A 117 -27.23 0.23 0.12
C LYS A 117 -25.86 -0.35 0.52
N MET A 118 -24.98 -0.57 -0.46
CA MET A 118 -23.62 -1.04 -0.21
C MET A 118 -22.84 0.04 0.56
N ARG A 119 -22.60 -0.19 1.86
CA ARG A 119 -21.80 0.71 2.71
C ARG A 119 -20.32 0.50 2.42
N VAL A 120 -19.81 1.24 1.45
CA VAL A 120 -18.38 1.31 1.16
C VAL A 120 -17.62 1.82 2.41
N PRO A 121 -16.66 1.05 2.94
CA PRO A 121 -15.77 1.52 4.00
C PRO A 121 -14.93 2.72 3.58
N ASN A 122 -14.56 3.57 4.53
CA ASN A 122 -13.72 4.74 4.26
C ASN A 122 -12.23 4.50 4.61
N GLY A 123 -11.88 3.31 5.11
CA GLY A 123 -10.50 2.88 5.31
C GLY A 123 -10.39 1.55 6.05
N PHE A 124 -9.15 1.11 6.24
CA PHE A 124 -8.76 -0.15 6.89
C PHE A 124 -7.30 -0.06 7.35
N ALA A 125 -6.83 -1.01 8.13
CA ALA A 125 -5.44 -1.10 8.55
C ALA A 125 -4.73 -2.24 7.81
N ILE A 126 -3.46 -2.04 7.51
CA ILE A 126 -2.57 -3.08 6.97
C ILE A 126 -1.39 -3.28 7.90
N ALA A 127 -0.80 -4.47 7.91
CA ALA A 127 0.47 -4.74 8.59
C ALA A 127 1.44 -5.41 7.61
N ILE A 128 2.41 -4.63 7.15
CA ILE A 128 3.35 -5.06 6.11
C ILE A 128 4.79 -4.81 6.54
N PRO A 129 5.75 -5.65 6.12
CA PRO A 129 7.16 -5.37 6.37
C PRO A 129 7.59 -4.20 5.48
N VAL A 130 8.46 -3.31 5.95
CA VAL A 130 9.05 -2.25 5.10
C VAL A 130 10.25 -2.77 4.31
N PHE A 131 11.09 -3.55 4.99
CA PHE A 131 12.25 -4.22 4.41
C PHE A 131 12.00 -5.73 4.36
N ILE A 132 12.61 -6.42 3.39
CA ILE A 132 12.49 -7.88 3.28
C ILE A 132 12.97 -8.54 4.59
N GLY A 133 12.12 -9.38 5.17
CA GLY A 133 12.40 -10.06 6.45
C GLY A 133 12.40 -9.14 7.69
N GLY A 134 12.00 -7.87 7.53
CA GLY A 134 11.84 -6.93 8.63
C GLY A 134 10.56 -7.16 9.44
N PRO A 135 10.41 -6.48 10.58
CA PRO A 135 9.17 -6.53 11.35
C PRO A 135 8.02 -5.90 10.56
N LEU A 136 6.80 -6.40 10.83
CA LEU A 136 5.58 -5.82 10.29
C LEU A 136 5.33 -4.45 10.92
N VAL A 137 4.95 -3.49 10.09
CA VAL A 137 4.55 -2.15 10.50
C VAL A 137 3.10 -1.94 10.13
N GLU A 138 2.32 -1.50 11.12
CA GLU A 138 0.93 -1.15 10.92
C GLU A 138 0.80 0.20 10.22
N VAL A 139 -0.03 0.25 9.17
CA VAL A 139 -0.33 1.47 8.43
C VAL A 139 -1.84 1.59 8.26
N LEU A 140 -2.39 2.74 8.65
CA LEU A 140 -3.78 3.07 8.35
C LEU A 140 -3.90 3.46 6.88
N VAL A 141 -4.81 2.82 6.15
CA VAL A 141 -5.12 3.14 4.75
C VAL A 141 -6.49 3.76 4.66
N ARG A 142 -6.58 4.93 4.01
CA ARG A 142 -7.85 5.55 3.67
C ARG A 142 -8.28 5.12 2.29
N LEU A 143 -9.56 4.75 2.18
CA LEU A 143 -10.17 4.44 0.91
C LEU A 143 -11.00 5.62 0.45
N ARG A 144 -10.69 6.14 -0.74
CA ARG A 144 -11.50 7.18 -1.39
C ARG A 144 -11.99 6.70 -2.74
N PHE A 145 -13.15 7.18 -3.13
CA PHE A 145 -13.64 7.00 -4.49
C PHE A 145 -14.26 8.29 -5.02
N LYS A 146 -14.31 8.40 -6.34
CA LYS A 146 -15.05 9.45 -7.05
C LYS A 146 -15.85 8.79 -8.18
N ALA A 147 -17.12 9.15 -8.29
CA ALA A 147 -17.95 8.74 -9.41
C ALA A 147 -18.14 9.93 -10.37
N ARG A 148 -17.86 9.73 -11.66
CA ARG A 148 -18.08 10.72 -12.72
C ARG A 148 -18.47 10.01 -14.01
N ASP A 149 -19.51 10.47 -14.70
CA ASP A 149 -19.93 9.98 -16.02
C ASP A 149 -20.08 8.44 -16.08
N GLY A 150 -20.69 7.84 -15.06
CA GLY A 150 -20.87 6.39 -14.95
C GLY A 150 -19.62 5.59 -14.60
N LYS A 151 -18.46 6.24 -14.41
CA LYS A 151 -17.20 5.60 -14.03
C LYS A 151 -16.84 5.91 -12.58
N VAL A 152 -16.38 4.89 -11.85
CA VAL A 152 -15.87 5.02 -10.48
C VAL A 152 -14.35 4.91 -10.50
N THR A 153 -13.68 5.88 -9.88
CA THR A 153 -12.23 5.87 -9.66
C THR A 153 -11.93 5.73 -8.17
N TRP A 154 -11.25 4.66 -7.80
CA TRP A 154 -10.78 4.37 -6.45
C TRP A 154 -9.37 4.91 -6.22
N ARG A 155 -9.08 5.32 -4.99
CA ARG A 155 -7.75 5.72 -4.53
C ARG A 155 -7.52 5.17 -3.14
N VAL A 156 -6.37 4.55 -2.97
CA VAL A 156 -5.85 4.17 -1.67
C VAL A 156 -4.87 5.24 -1.20
N GLU A 157 -5.03 5.67 0.04
CA GLU A 157 -4.18 6.69 0.65
C GLU A 157 -3.64 6.17 2.00
N PRO A 158 -2.50 5.45 1.97
CA PRO A 158 -1.82 5.05 3.18
C PRO A 158 -1.34 6.28 3.96
N VAL A 159 -1.67 6.34 5.24
CA VAL A 159 -1.41 7.48 6.10
C VAL A 159 0.02 7.37 6.64
N ARG A 160 0.76 8.49 6.57
CA ARG A 160 2.10 8.62 7.18
C ARG A 160 3.13 7.57 6.69
N LEU A 161 3.09 7.14 5.43
CA LEU A 161 4.10 6.25 4.83
C LEU A 161 5.54 6.67 5.14
N ARG A 162 5.84 7.96 5.06
CA ARG A 162 7.17 8.48 5.36
C ARG A 162 7.62 8.19 6.79
N LYS A 163 6.72 8.35 7.76
CA LYS A 163 6.99 8.11 9.18
C LYS A 163 7.19 6.62 9.46
N ALA A 164 6.37 5.77 8.84
CA ALA A 164 6.52 4.32 8.93
C ALA A 164 7.90 3.86 8.40
N LEU A 165 8.34 4.39 7.25
CA LEU A 165 9.69 4.14 6.74
C LEU A 165 10.79 4.58 7.71
N GLU A 166 10.68 5.80 8.27
CA GLU A 166 11.66 6.34 9.21
C GLU A 166 11.75 5.50 10.50
N GLU A 167 10.62 5.04 11.01
CA GLU A 167 10.54 4.15 12.18
C GLU A 167 11.18 2.78 11.88
N SER A 168 10.94 2.21 10.70
CA SER A 168 11.60 0.97 10.28
C SER A 168 13.11 1.12 10.11
N VAL A 169 13.59 2.26 9.58
CA VAL A 169 15.03 2.54 9.49
C VAL A 169 15.65 2.59 10.87
N LYS A 170 15.03 3.28 11.82
CA LYS A 170 15.52 3.35 13.22
C LYS A 170 15.59 1.96 13.85
N LEU A 171 14.59 1.13 13.63
CA LEU A 171 14.53 -0.22 14.17
C LEU A 171 15.59 -1.13 13.53
N ALA A 172 15.82 -1.01 12.21
CA ALA A 172 16.89 -1.72 11.51
C ALA A 172 18.28 -1.31 12.04
N VAL A 173 18.53 -0.01 12.23
CA VAL A 173 19.78 0.51 12.81
C VAL A 173 19.98 -0.02 14.23
N ALA A 174 18.94 0.00 15.06
CA ALA A 174 19.00 -0.55 16.42
C ALA A 174 19.33 -2.05 16.42
N SER A 175 18.75 -2.83 15.50
CA SER A 175 19.08 -4.25 15.33
C SER A 175 20.56 -4.45 14.94
N CYS A 176 21.09 -3.64 14.03
CA CYS A 176 22.50 -3.70 13.66
C CYS A 176 23.43 -3.38 14.85
N LEU A 177 23.09 -2.36 15.65
CA LEU A 177 23.86 -2.00 16.85
C LEU A 177 23.81 -3.06 17.94
N ALA A 178 22.69 -3.77 18.09
CA ALA A 178 22.57 -4.87 19.04
C ALA A 178 23.52 -6.04 18.70
N HIS A 179 23.70 -6.34 17.40
CA HIS A 179 24.64 -7.38 16.95
C HIS A 179 26.09 -6.91 16.93
N ASN A 180 26.34 -5.61 16.68
CA ASN A 180 27.68 -5.05 16.71
C ASN A 180 27.69 -3.63 17.33
N PRO A 181 27.96 -3.53 18.65
CA PRO A 181 27.91 -2.26 19.37
C PRO A 181 29.06 -1.31 19.03
N THR A 182 30.08 -1.77 18.28
CA THR A 182 31.22 -0.94 17.89
C THR A 182 30.97 -0.10 16.63
N LEU A 183 29.82 -0.30 15.97
CA LEU A 183 29.44 0.45 14.77
C LEU A 183 29.13 1.91 15.13
N THR A 184 29.79 2.84 14.46
CA THR A 184 29.42 4.26 14.52
C THR A 184 28.31 4.52 13.51
N VAL A 185 27.15 4.98 13.98
CA VAL A 185 26.05 5.39 13.11
C VAL A 185 26.27 6.83 12.65
N ILE A 186 26.18 7.04 11.35
CA ILE A 186 26.26 8.36 10.73
C ILE A 186 24.97 8.58 9.97
N GLU A 187 24.23 9.65 10.30
CA GLU A 187 23.06 10.08 9.54
C GLU A 187 23.49 11.02 8.41
N GLY A 188 23.08 10.73 7.18
CA GLY A 188 23.36 11.59 6.03
C GLY A 188 23.66 10.82 4.74
N VAL A 189 24.17 11.54 3.74
CA VAL A 189 24.62 10.93 2.49
C VAL A 189 25.87 10.12 2.76
N ALA A 190 25.82 8.82 2.47
CA ALA A 190 26.99 7.96 2.58
C ALA A 190 28.12 8.55 1.71
N PRO A 191 29.36 8.67 2.23
CA PRO A 191 30.47 9.16 1.44
C PRO A 191 30.63 8.29 0.17
N PRO A 192 30.99 8.90 -0.98
CA PRO A 192 31.16 8.17 -2.22
C PRO A 192 32.19 7.05 -2.01
N VAL A 193 31.82 5.82 -2.37
CA VAL A 193 32.73 4.68 -2.36
C VAL A 193 33.39 4.67 -3.72
N ALA A 194 34.73 4.64 -3.74
CA ALA A 194 35.47 4.40 -4.96
C ALA A 194 35.09 3.03 -5.52
N GLU A 195 34.52 2.98 -6.73
CA GLU A 195 34.18 1.71 -7.39
C GLU A 195 35.47 0.93 -7.71
N PRO A 196 35.50 -0.40 -7.50
CA PRO A 196 36.60 -1.21 -8.00
C PRO A 196 36.57 -1.19 -9.55
N ASN A 197 37.66 -0.70 -10.14
CA ASN A 197 37.83 -0.55 -11.59
C ASN A 197 37.61 -1.91 -12.32
N PRO A 198 36.68 -1.99 -13.30
CA PRO A 198 36.24 -3.27 -13.92
C PRO A 198 37.28 -4.00 -14.79
N LYS A 199 38.57 -3.62 -14.78
CA LYS A 199 39.62 -4.24 -15.60
C LYS A 199 40.39 -5.39 -14.93
N VAL A 200 39.73 -6.27 -14.16
CA VAL A 200 40.37 -7.48 -13.57
C VAL A 200 39.47 -8.73 -13.64
N ALA A 201 38.66 -8.87 -14.70
CA ALA A 201 38.06 -10.15 -15.06
C ALA A 201 38.71 -10.65 -16.37
N ALA A 202 39.96 -11.07 -16.28
CA ALA A 202 40.68 -11.89 -17.26
C ALA A 202 41.86 -12.58 -16.56
#